data_AF-K2GTF3-F1
#
_entry.id   AF-K2GTF3-F1
#
_cell.length_a   1.000
_cell.length_b   1.000
_cell.length_c   1.000
_cell.angle_alpha   90.00
_cell.angle_beta   90.00
_cell.angle_gamma   90.00
#
_symmetry.space_group_name_H-M   'P 1'
#
loop_
_entity.id
_entity.type
_entity.pdbx_description
1 polymer ?
#
loop_
_entity_poly.entity_id
_entity_poly.type
_entity_poly.pdbx_seq_one_letter_code
_entity_poly.pdbx_strand_id
1 'polypeptide(L)'
;MFATRVAATVSLLLAASPSAAFTAQNGLIVTERQPGFHVAWNGNAGAPAFWCAAGDYVIGSLGLPTDTQIYRVSPPVRRSGEGIDFGFDPAAAMPTGLLRLFGGRGLSAAYARQFCDTPAGR
;
A
#
# COMPACT_ATOMS: atom_id res chain seq x y z
N MET A 1 -20.14 61.36 -3.36
CA MET A 1 -19.70 60.98 -4.72
C MET A 1 -18.18 60.91 -4.69
N PHE A 2 -17.42 59.81 -4.81
CA PHE A 2 -17.63 58.47 -5.35
C PHE A 2 -16.84 57.42 -4.55
N ALA A 3 -17.28 56.17 -4.69
CA ALA A 3 -16.98 55.02 -3.84
C ALA A 3 -15.57 54.40 -4.02
N THR A 4 -14.96 54.03 -2.90
CA THR A 4 -13.75 53.22 -2.82
C THR A 4 -14.05 51.79 -3.25
N ARG A 5 -13.45 51.33 -4.35
CA ARG A 5 -13.58 49.94 -4.82
C ARG A 5 -12.72 49.02 -3.95
N VAL A 6 -13.36 48.24 -3.08
CA VAL A 6 -12.71 47.12 -2.39
C VAL A 6 -12.57 45.98 -3.40
N ALA A 7 -11.35 45.78 -3.89
CA ALA A 7 -11.00 44.62 -4.71
C ALA A 7 -10.93 43.39 -3.79
N ALA A 8 -11.92 42.51 -3.87
CA ALA A 8 -11.92 41.24 -3.15
C ALA A 8 -10.97 40.25 -3.84
N THR A 9 -9.79 40.04 -3.28
CA THR A 9 -8.86 38.97 -3.67
C THR A 9 -9.38 37.63 -3.16
N VAL A 10 -9.98 36.84 -4.07
CA VAL A 10 -10.36 35.45 -3.80
C VAL A 10 -9.08 34.60 -3.74
N SER A 11 -8.65 34.25 -2.53
CA SER A 11 -7.52 33.35 -2.31
C SER A 11 -8.00 31.90 -2.50
N LEU A 12 -7.59 31.27 -3.61
CA LEU A 12 -7.81 29.85 -3.87
C LEU A 12 -6.90 29.03 -2.94
N LEU A 13 -7.44 28.54 -1.82
CA LEU A 13 -6.74 27.59 -0.94
C LEU A 13 -6.70 26.22 -1.64
N LEU A 14 -5.56 25.87 -2.25
CA LEU A 14 -5.28 24.49 -2.64
C LEU A 14 -5.12 23.65 -1.37
N ALA A 15 -6.15 22.87 -1.02
CA ALA A 15 -6.04 21.86 0.02
C ALA A 15 -5.06 20.77 -0.46
N ALA A 16 -3.82 20.83 0.01
CA ALA A 16 -2.90 19.69 -0.06
C ALA A 16 -3.56 18.54 0.71
N SER A 17 -4.11 17.57 0.00
CA SER A 17 -4.75 16.41 0.62
C SER A 17 -3.66 15.59 1.31
N PRO A 18 -3.74 15.32 2.62
CA PRO A 18 -2.79 14.42 3.26
C PRO A 18 -2.90 13.06 2.56
N SER A 19 -1.78 12.50 2.11
CA SER A 19 -1.74 11.10 1.69
C SER A 19 -2.30 10.25 2.83
N ALA A 20 -3.42 9.56 2.58
CA ALA A 20 -4.03 8.70 3.58
C ALA A 20 -3.05 7.56 3.91
N ALA A 21 -2.56 7.54 5.14
CA ALA A 21 -1.77 6.45 5.69
C ALA A 21 -2.73 5.49 6.40
N PHE A 22 -2.72 4.23 5.99
CA PHE A 22 -3.49 3.15 6.59
C PHE A 22 -2.59 2.30 7.48
N THR A 23 -3.03 2.01 8.69
CA THR A 23 -2.34 1.08 9.59
C THR A 23 -2.98 -0.29 9.43
N ALA A 24 -2.21 -1.26 8.90
CA ALA A 24 -2.67 -2.63 8.80
C ALA A 24 -2.76 -3.31 10.17
N GLN A 25 -3.49 -4.43 10.25
CA GLN A 25 -3.66 -5.23 11.47
C GLN A 25 -2.33 -5.64 12.12
N ASN A 26 -1.26 -5.82 11.35
CA ASN A 26 0.08 -6.14 11.87
C ASN A 26 0.94 -4.90 12.19
N GLY A 27 0.34 -3.71 12.21
CA GLY A 27 0.99 -2.43 12.55
C GLY A 27 1.85 -1.82 11.45
N LEU A 28 1.94 -2.44 10.26
CA LEU A 28 2.63 -1.82 9.13
C LEU A 28 1.81 -0.66 8.55
N ILE A 29 2.52 0.38 8.12
CA ILE A 29 1.92 1.56 7.53
C ILE A 29 1.89 1.41 6.01
N VAL A 30 0.72 1.60 5.42
CA VAL A 30 0.48 1.60 4.00
C VAL A 30 0.13 3.01 3.55
N THR A 31 0.79 3.50 2.50
CA THR A 31 0.50 4.80 1.90
C THR A 31 0.14 4.63 0.43
N GLU A 32 -0.87 5.35 -0.02
CA GLU A 32 -1.21 5.37 -1.44
C GLU A 32 -0.06 5.99 -2.25
N ARG A 33 0.32 5.33 -3.36
CA ARG A 33 1.40 5.78 -4.24
C ARG A 33 1.06 5.38 -5.67
N GLN A 34 0.87 6.35 -6.56
CA GLN A 34 0.52 6.03 -7.92
C GLN A 34 1.73 5.58 -8.76
N PRO A 35 1.64 4.46 -9.50
CA PRO A 35 0.54 3.48 -9.49
C PRO A 35 0.61 2.51 -8.29
N GLY A 36 -0.53 2.32 -7.59
CA GLY A 36 -0.65 1.36 -6.49
C GLY A 36 -0.44 1.94 -5.07
N PHE A 37 0.36 1.27 -4.25
CA PHE A 37 0.58 1.64 -2.85
C PHE A 37 1.92 1.14 -2.30
N HIS A 38 2.41 1.81 -1.27
CA HIS A 38 3.66 1.51 -0.59
C HIS A 38 3.40 1.00 0.83
N VAL A 39 4.06 -0.09 1.22
CA VAL A 39 4.06 -0.60 2.59
C VAL A 39 5.42 -0.32 3.22
N ALA A 40 5.46 0.52 4.26
CA ALA A 40 6.67 0.90 4.95
C ALA A 40 7.25 -0.25 5.79
N TRP A 41 8.57 -0.29 5.93
CA TRP A 41 9.25 -1.23 6.83
C TRP A 41 9.32 -0.67 8.25
N ASN A 42 9.16 -1.54 9.26
CA ASN A 42 9.10 -1.15 10.67
C ASN A 42 10.18 -1.77 11.58
N GLY A 43 11.22 -2.41 11.04
CA GLY A 43 12.27 -3.04 11.83
C GLY A 43 12.36 -4.56 11.72
N ASN A 44 11.23 -5.26 11.55
CA ASN A 44 11.19 -6.73 11.61
C ASN A 44 10.19 -7.38 10.63
N ALA A 45 9.90 -6.71 9.51
CA ALA A 45 8.93 -7.21 8.53
C ALA A 45 9.58 -8.15 7.50
N GLY A 46 9.26 -9.44 7.58
CA GLY A 46 9.50 -10.40 6.49
C GLY A 46 8.46 -10.31 5.38
N ALA A 47 8.65 -11.01 4.27
CA ALA A 47 7.71 -11.00 3.14
C ALA A 47 6.23 -11.28 3.55
N PRO A 48 5.91 -12.25 4.43
CA PRO A 48 4.53 -12.48 4.88
C PRO A 48 3.88 -11.24 5.53
N ALA A 49 4.62 -10.49 6.34
CA ALA A 49 4.10 -9.29 7.01
C ALA A 49 3.69 -8.22 6.00
N PHE A 50 4.49 -8.03 4.94
CA PHE A 50 4.11 -7.10 3.87
C PHE A 50 2.87 -7.55 3.10
N TRP A 51 2.73 -8.86 2.85
CA TRP A 51 1.54 -9.40 2.18
C TRP A 51 0.29 -9.28 3.06
N CYS A 52 0.42 -9.48 4.38
CA CYS A 52 -0.66 -9.17 5.32
C CYS A 52 -1.13 -7.72 5.16
N ALA A 53 -0.21 -6.76 5.24
CA ALA A 53 -0.55 -5.34 5.14
C ALA A 53 -1.17 -4.98 3.78
N ALA A 54 -0.66 -5.56 2.69
CA ALA A 54 -1.20 -5.36 1.35
C ALA A 54 -2.63 -5.89 1.21
N GLY A 55 -2.90 -7.12 1.66
CA GLY A 55 -4.25 -7.71 1.61
C GLY A 55 -5.24 -6.97 2.50
N ASP A 56 -4.80 -6.57 3.70
CA ASP A 56 -5.61 -5.82 4.65
C ASP A 56 -5.94 -4.42 4.15
N TYR A 57 -4.99 -3.73 3.52
CA TYR A 57 -5.24 -2.43 2.89
C TYR A 57 -6.25 -2.53 1.74
N VAL A 58 -6.08 -3.51 0.84
CA VAL A 58 -6.97 -3.70 -0.32
C VAL A 58 -8.40 -4.02 0.11
N ILE A 59 -8.58 -4.88 1.11
CA ILE A 59 -9.92 -5.25 1.58
C ILE A 59 -10.49 -4.17 2.53
N GLY A 60 -9.72 -3.77 3.53
CA GLY A 60 -10.18 -2.93 4.64
C GLY A 60 -10.20 -1.44 4.33
N SER A 61 -9.25 -0.93 3.54
CA SER A 61 -9.18 0.50 3.19
C SER A 61 -9.77 0.81 1.83
N LEU A 62 -9.44 0.01 0.80
CA LEU A 62 -9.93 0.26 -0.57
C LEU A 62 -11.30 -0.36 -0.84
N GLY A 63 -11.76 -1.29 0.01
CA GLY A 63 -13.06 -1.96 -0.14
C GLY A 63 -13.14 -2.84 -1.40
N LEU A 64 -12.00 -3.27 -1.94
CA LEU A 64 -11.95 -4.07 -3.16
C LEU A 64 -12.32 -5.53 -2.91
N PRO A 65 -12.78 -6.26 -3.94
CA PRO A 65 -13.13 -7.68 -3.84
C PRO A 65 -11.99 -8.54 -3.30
N THR A 66 -12.34 -9.59 -2.56
CA THR A 66 -11.37 -10.48 -1.90
C THR A 66 -10.47 -11.27 -2.86
N ASP A 67 -10.91 -11.47 -4.09
CA ASP A 67 -10.20 -12.14 -5.19
C ASP A 67 -9.28 -11.20 -5.99
N THR A 68 -9.30 -9.89 -5.69
CA THR A 68 -8.44 -8.87 -6.32
C THR A 68 -6.98 -9.31 -6.27
N GLN A 69 -6.34 -9.36 -7.44
CA GLN A 69 -4.93 -9.73 -7.54
C GLN A 69 -4.02 -8.57 -7.18
N ILE A 70 -3.10 -8.82 -6.26
CA ILE A 70 -2.09 -7.89 -5.79
C ILE A 70 -0.72 -8.40 -6.24
N TYR A 71 0.09 -7.51 -6.79
CA TYR A 71 1.43 -7.80 -7.26
C TYR A 71 2.42 -6.95 -6.51
N ARG A 72 3.53 -7.55 -6.08
CA ARG A 72 4.72 -6.78 -5.74
C ARG A 72 5.25 -6.16 -7.03
N VAL A 73 5.53 -4.86 -7.02
CA VAL A 73 6.13 -4.17 -8.18
C VAL A 73 7.54 -3.63 -7.89
N SER A 74 7.95 -3.57 -6.62
CA SER A 74 9.33 -3.23 -6.26
C SER A 74 10.33 -4.36 -6.56
N PRO A 75 11.59 -4.05 -6.90
CA PRO A 75 12.63 -5.05 -7.17
C PRO A 75 12.81 -6.06 -6.02
N PRO A 76 13.12 -7.34 -6.32
CA PRO A 76 13.14 -8.44 -5.35
C PRO A 76 14.18 -8.28 -4.23
N VAL A 77 15.38 -7.80 -4.59
CA VAL A 77 16.45 -7.48 -3.64
C VAL A 77 16.12 -6.18 -2.95
N ARG A 78 15.89 -6.25 -1.63
CA ARG A 78 15.69 -5.07 -0.78
C ARG A 78 16.93 -4.87 0.06
N ARG A 79 17.32 -3.61 0.29
CA ARG A 79 18.22 -3.32 1.40
C ARG A 79 17.44 -3.41 2.71
N SER A 80 18.16 -3.71 3.80
CA SER A 80 17.58 -3.59 5.14
C SER A 80 17.04 -2.18 5.34
N GLY A 81 15.79 -2.04 5.81
CA GLY A 81 15.14 -0.74 5.96
C GLY A 81 14.14 -0.37 4.86
N GLU A 82 14.11 -1.08 3.73
CA GLU A 82 13.26 -0.72 2.60
C GLU A 82 11.86 -1.34 2.68
N GLY A 83 10.85 -0.52 2.36
CA GLY A 83 9.47 -0.97 2.18
C GLY A 83 9.24 -1.72 0.87
N ILE A 84 7.97 -2.00 0.56
CA ILE A 84 7.56 -2.63 -0.69
C ILE A 84 6.50 -1.80 -1.39
N ASP A 85 6.68 -1.58 -2.69
CA ASP A 85 5.60 -1.11 -3.55
C ASP A 85 4.82 -2.29 -4.13
N PHE A 86 3.49 -2.17 -4.04
CA PHE A 86 2.53 -3.09 -4.60
C PHE A 86 1.63 -2.37 -5.60
N GLY A 87 1.04 -3.14 -6.51
CA GLY A 87 0.09 -2.64 -7.49
C GLY A 87 -0.81 -3.76 -8.02
N PHE A 88 -1.59 -3.42 -9.05
CA PHE A 88 -2.60 -4.29 -9.64
C PHE A 88 -2.27 -4.71 -11.09
N ASP A 89 -1.18 -4.18 -11.67
CA ASP A 89 -0.73 -4.54 -13.01
C ASP A 89 0.13 -5.81 -13.01
N PRO A 90 -0.31 -6.91 -13.65
CA PRO A 90 0.49 -8.13 -13.75
C PRO A 90 1.77 -7.97 -14.56
N ALA A 91 1.84 -7.01 -15.49
CA ALA A 91 3.03 -6.79 -16.31
C ALA A 91 4.21 -6.23 -15.49
N ALA A 92 3.91 -5.46 -14.45
CA ALA A 92 4.88 -4.91 -13.50
C ALA A 92 5.24 -5.88 -12.36
N ALA A 93 4.64 -7.08 -12.32
CA ALA A 93 4.81 -8.00 -11.22
C ALA A 93 6.29 -8.37 -11.01
N MET A 94 6.70 -8.54 -9.76
CA MET A 94 8.03 -8.96 -9.30
C MET A 94 7.91 -10.24 -8.47
N PRO A 95 9.01 -10.99 -8.24
CA PRO A 95 8.97 -12.16 -7.36
C PRO A 95 8.42 -11.81 -5.98
N THR A 96 7.44 -12.59 -5.50
CA THR A 96 6.67 -12.30 -4.27
C THR A 96 7.54 -12.23 -3.00
N GLY A 97 8.71 -12.86 -3.02
CA GLY A 97 9.57 -13.03 -1.84
C GLY A 97 9.06 -14.08 -0.85
N LEU A 98 7.98 -14.79 -1.20
CA LEU A 98 7.48 -15.93 -0.43
C LEU A 98 8.05 -17.23 -1.01
N LEU A 99 8.41 -18.17 -0.14
CA LEU A 99 8.72 -19.54 -0.56
C LEU A 99 7.42 -20.24 -0.93
N ARG A 100 7.22 -20.56 -2.22
CA ARG A 100 6.01 -21.20 -2.73
C ARG A 100 6.35 -22.24 -3.79
N LEU A 101 5.74 -23.42 -3.69
CA LEU A 101 5.89 -24.50 -4.67
C LEU A 101 5.03 -24.28 -5.92
N PHE A 102 3.89 -23.60 -5.77
CA PHE A 102 2.91 -23.37 -6.83
C PHE A 102 2.34 -21.94 -6.76
N GLY A 103 1.92 -21.43 -7.92
CA GLY A 103 1.21 -20.16 -8.08
C GLY A 103 1.93 -19.13 -8.94
N GLY A 104 1.24 -18.02 -9.21
CA GLY A 104 1.75 -16.90 -10.00
C GLY A 104 2.52 -15.86 -9.19
N ARG A 105 2.84 -14.75 -9.86
CA ARG A 105 3.53 -13.59 -9.28
C ARG A 105 2.61 -12.70 -8.42
N GLY A 106 1.31 -12.94 -8.47
CA GLY A 106 0.29 -12.24 -7.68
C GLY A 106 -0.33 -13.12 -6.62
N LEU A 107 -0.89 -12.48 -5.59
CA LEU A 107 -1.76 -13.09 -4.59
C LEU A 107 -3.13 -12.43 -4.66
N SER A 108 -4.21 -13.19 -4.46
CA SER A 108 -5.51 -12.59 -4.13
C SER A 108 -5.41 -11.84 -2.79
N ALA A 109 -6.17 -10.75 -2.64
CA ALA A 109 -6.23 -9.97 -1.41
C ALA A 109 -6.58 -10.82 -0.17
N ALA A 110 -7.50 -11.79 -0.30
CA ALA A 110 -7.83 -12.73 0.77
C ALA A 110 -6.62 -13.57 1.21
N TYR A 111 -5.95 -14.25 0.26
CA TYR A 111 -4.77 -15.05 0.56
C TYR A 111 -3.63 -14.21 1.16
N ALA A 112 -3.45 -12.97 0.69
CA ALA A 112 -2.48 -12.05 1.26
C ALA A 112 -2.83 -11.68 2.73
N ARG A 113 -4.10 -11.41 3.03
CA ARG A 113 -4.59 -11.07 4.38
C ARG A 113 -4.47 -12.23 5.38
N GLN A 114 -4.47 -13.49 4.92
CA GLN A 114 -4.25 -14.66 5.80
C GLN A 114 -2.91 -14.63 6.53
N PHE A 115 -1.90 -13.93 5.99
CA PHE A 115 -0.63 -13.78 6.69
C PHE A 115 -0.73 -12.89 7.94
N CYS A 116 -1.84 -12.19 8.16
CA CYS A 116 -2.06 -11.40 9.37
C CYS A 116 -2.28 -12.28 10.61
N ASP A 117 -2.77 -13.50 10.43
CA ASP A 117 -3.01 -14.45 11.52
C ASP A 117 -1.72 -15.20 11.92
N THR A 118 -0.63 -15.00 11.18
CA THR A 118 0.67 -15.60 11.50
C THR A 118 1.42 -14.68 12.47
N PRO A 119 1.87 -15.16 13.65
CA PRO A 119 2.64 -14.33 14.56
C PRO A 119 3.89 -13.79 13.85
N ALA A 120 4.05 -12.47 13.88
CA ALA A 120 5.18 -11.79 13.24
C ALA A 120 6.48 -12.18 13.96
N GLY A 121 7.30 -13.00 13.29
CA GLY A 121 8.67 -13.27 13.70
C GLY A 121 8.85 -14.62 14.41
N ARG A 122 9.52 -15.53 13.71
CA ARG A 122 10.53 -16.38 14.31
C ARG A 122 11.83 -16.17 13.54
#